data_AF-I0GQD1-F1
#
_entry.id   AF-I0GQD1-F1
#
_cell.length_a   1.000
_cell.length_b   1.000
_cell.length_c   1.000
_cell.angle_alpha   90.00
_cell.angle_beta   90.00
_cell.angle_gamma   90.00
#
_symmetry.space_group_name_H-M   'P 1'
#
loop_
_entity.id
_entity.type
_entity.pdbx_description
1 polymer ?
#
loop_
_entity_poly.entity_id
_entity_poly.type
_entity_poly.pdbx_seq_one_letter_code
_entity_poly.pdbx_strand_id
1 'polypeptide(L)' 'MAKYYDGCPRCGRRDFGEILHCKRCNTDFCTKCQGKRKLTDGTEYACCPRCGAEIDDDDTVVVVTTEKENAKNR' A
#
# COMPACT_ATOMS: atom_id res chain seq x y z
N MET A 1 -15.72 -2.40 7.89
CA MET A 1 -16.06 -2.87 6.52
C MET A 1 -14.77 -3.09 5.76
N ALA A 2 -14.47 -4.32 5.36
CA ALA A 2 -13.36 -4.60 4.44
C ALA A 2 -13.74 -4.08 3.05
N LYS A 3 -12.88 -3.29 2.40
CA LYS A 3 -13.10 -2.81 1.03
C LYS A 3 -12.55 -3.86 0.07
N TYR A 4 -13.40 -4.43 -0.77
CA TYR A 4 -12.97 -5.37 -1.79
C TYR A 4 -12.39 -4.63 -2.99
N TYR A 5 -11.27 -5.15 -3.52
CA TYR A 5 -10.60 -4.60 -4.70
C TYR A 5 -10.41 -5.72 -5.73
N ASP A 6 -10.96 -5.59 -6.95
CA ASP A 6 -10.66 -6.51 -8.06
C ASP A 6 -9.21 -6.38 -8.56
N GLY A 7 -8.53 -5.30 -8.19
CA GLY A 7 -7.13 -5.02 -8.50
C GLY A 7 -6.63 -3.79 -7.74
N CYS A 8 -5.32 -3.57 -7.76
CA CYS A 8 -4.73 -2.39 -7.15
C CYS A 8 -5.35 -1.10 -7.74
N PRO A 9 -5.89 -0.20 -6.91
CA PRO A 9 -6.52 1.03 -7.39
C PRO A 9 -5.55 1.97 -8.10
N ARG A 10 -4.23 1.78 -7.90
CA ARG A 10 -3.19 2.59 -8.54
C ARG A 10 -2.64 2.00 -9.84
N CYS A 11 -2.36 0.69 -9.89
CA CYS A 11 -1.72 0.07 -11.06
C CYS A 11 -2.58 -0.97 -11.79
N GLY A 12 -3.79 -1.25 -11.31
CA GLY A 12 -4.73 -2.20 -11.91
C GLY A 12 -4.34 -3.67 -11.80
N ARG A 13 -3.16 -3.99 -11.24
CA ARG A 13 -2.68 -5.36 -11.07
C ARG A 13 -3.58 -6.15 -10.13
N ARG A 14 -3.89 -7.38 -10.49
CA ARG A 14 -4.66 -8.31 -9.64
C ARG A 14 -3.77 -9.01 -8.60
N ASP A 15 -2.48 -9.17 -8.92
CA ASP A 15 -1.43 -9.73 -8.05
C ASP A 15 -0.87 -8.70 -7.04
N PHE A 16 -1.75 -7.99 -6.35
CA PHE A 16 -1.36 -6.80 -5.58
C PHE A 16 -0.74 -7.10 -4.21
N GLY A 17 -0.73 -8.34 -3.74
CA GLY A 17 -0.33 -8.75 -2.39
C GLY A 17 -1.30 -8.23 -1.34
N GLU A 18 -1.13 -6.96 -1.01
CA GLU A 18 -1.90 -6.25 0.00
C GLU A 18 -2.19 -4.83 -0.50
N ILE A 19 -3.42 -4.36 -0.28
CA ILE A 19 -3.78 -2.97 -0.48
C ILE A 19 -3.58 -2.23 0.83
N LEU A 20 -2.74 -1.22 0.77
CA LEU A 20 -2.39 -0.30 1.83
C LEU A 20 -3.15 1.01 1.63
N HIS A 21 -3.75 1.50 2.70
CA HIS A 21 -4.38 2.81 2.76
C HIS A 21 -3.48 3.77 3.53
N CYS A 22 -2.97 4.81 2.88
CA CYS A 22 -2.22 5.85 3.59
C CYS A 22 -3.17 6.79 4.33
N LYS A 23 -3.08 6.80 5.67
CA LYS A 23 -3.89 7.67 6.56
C LYS A 23 -3.64 9.15 6.32
N ARG A 24 -2.45 9.52 5.82
CA ARG A 24 -2.04 10.91 5.64
C ARG A 24 -2.62 11.59 4.41
N CYS A 25 -2.83 10.85 3.31
CA CYS A 25 -3.37 11.40 2.06
C CYS A 25 -4.58 10.62 1.53
N ASN A 26 -5.14 9.74 2.36
CA ASN A 26 -6.30 8.89 2.07
C ASN A 26 -6.20 8.19 0.70
N THR A 27 -5.01 7.67 0.38
CA THR A 27 -4.75 7.03 -0.90
C THR A 27 -4.52 5.55 -0.70
N ASP A 28 -5.26 4.75 -1.46
CA ASP A 28 -5.12 3.30 -1.53
C ASP A 28 -4.10 2.93 -2.62
N PHE A 29 -3.19 2.01 -2.31
CA PHE A 29 -2.18 1.50 -3.24
C PHE A 29 -1.70 0.12 -2.79
N CYS A 30 -1.15 -0.67 -3.71
CA CYS A 30 -0.59 -1.97 -3.34
C CYS A 30 0.83 -1.87 -2.79
N THR A 31 1.30 -2.90 -2.09
CA THR A 31 2.70 -3.01 -1.61
C THR A 31 3.71 -2.82 -2.75
N LYS A 32 3.41 -3.30 -3.96
CA LYS A 32 4.26 -3.11 -5.16
C LYS A 32 4.28 -1.67 -5.68
N CYS A 33 3.27 -0.88 -5.33
CA CYS A 33 3.16 0.53 -5.69
C CYS A 33 3.77 1.46 -4.65
N GLN A 34 4.32 0.94 -3.54
CA GLN A 34 5.06 1.76 -2.58
C GLN A 34 6.17 2.54 -3.30
N GLY A 35 6.30 3.81 -2.95
CA GLY A 35 7.48 4.59 -3.34
C GLY A 35 8.69 4.10 -2.55
N LYS A 36 9.88 4.30 -3.10
CA LYS A 36 11.14 4.08 -2.40
C LYS A 36 11.91 5.37 -2.35
N ARG A 37 12.44 5.73 -1.19
CA ARG A 37 13.33 6.88 -1.02
C ARG A 37 14.60 6.42 -0.36
N LYS A 38 15.70 7.08 -0.71
CA LYS A 38 17.03 6.82 -0.19
C LYS A 38 17.48 7.99 0.65
N LEU A 39 17.87 7.72 1.89
CA LEU A 39 18.47 8.69 2.79
C LEU A 39 19.94 8.94 2.42
N THR A 40 20.51 10.01 2.95
CA THR A 40 21.90 10.40 2.69
C THR A 40 22.93 9.39 3.20
N ASP A 41 22.59 8.61 4.22
CA ASP A 41 23.43 7.52 4.75
C ASP A 41 23.36 6.24 3.89
N GLY A 42 22.45 6.18 2.92
CA GLY A 42 22.27 5.05 2.02
C GLY A 42 21.10 4.14 2.36
N THR A 43 20.46 4.29 3.51
CA THR A 43 19.23 3.58 3.88
C THR A 43 18.09 3.85 2.89
N GLU A 44 17.48 2.78 2.40
CA GLU A 44 16.26 2.86 1.58
C GLU A 44 15.03 2.55 2.45
N TYR A 45 13.99 3.37 2.33
CA TYR A 45 12.73 3.17 3.03
C TYR A 45 11.54 3.21 2.06
N ALA A 46 10.49 2.50 2.43
CA ALA A 46 9.22 2.53 1.71
C ALA A 46 8.46 3.82 2.08
N CYS A 47 7.85 4.46 1.08
CA CYS A 47 7.08 5.68 1.31
C CYS A 47 5.76 5.63 0.53
N CYS A 48 4.77 6.40 0.99
CA CYS A 48 3.52 6.57 0.27
C CYS A 48 3.82 7.16 -1.12
N PRO A 49 3.36 6.51 -2.19
CA PRO A 49 3.71 6.91 -3.55
C PRO A 49 2.98 8.18 -4.02
N ARG A 50 2.11 8.78 -3.20
CA ARG A 50 1.42 10.03 -3.50
C ARG A 50 1.97 11.20 -2.68
N CYS A 51 2.00 11.09 -1.36
CA CYS A 51 2.46 12.18 -0.48
C CYS A 51 3.94 12.07 -0.07
N GLY A 52 4.60 10.94 -0.34
CA GLY A 52 6.00 10.73 0.03
C GLY A 52 6.24 10.52 1.54
N ALA A 53 5.19 10.31 2.32
CA ALA A 53 5.30 9.99 3.74
C ALA A 53 5.95 8.63 3.93
N GLU A 54 6.92 8.53 4.83
CA GLU A 54 7.55 7.27 5.21
C GLU A 54 6.51 6.27 5.71
N ILE A 55 6.58 5.04 5.20
CA ILE A 55 5.75 3.94 5.66
C ILE A 55 6.53 3.27 6.79
N ASP A 56 6.29 3.75 8.00
CA ASP A 56 6.63 3.05 9.22
C ASP A 56 5.51 2.04 9.53
N ASP A 57 5.89 0.84 9.99
CA ASP A 57 5.10 -0.41 9.99
C ASP A 57 3.69 -0.34 10.61
N ASP A 58 3.30 0.73 11.34
CA ASP A 58 1.96 0.83 11.95
C ASP A 58 1.26 2.22 11.85
N ASP A 59 2.01 3.31 11.63
CA ASP A 59 1.43 4.66 11.76
C ASP A 59 0.89 5.22 10.43
N THR A 60 1.66 5.13 9.34
CA THR A 60 1.36 5.89 8.11
C THR A 60 0.38 5.20 7.16
N VAL A 61 0.33 3.86 7.18
CA VAL A 61 -0.56 3.07 6.33
C VAL A 61 -1.28 2.00 7.13
N VAL A 62 -2.45 1.57 6.65
CA VAL A 62 -3.14 0.38 7.18
C VAL A 62 -3.45 -0.58 6.04
N VAL A 63 -3.34 -1.88 6.30
CA VAL A 63 -3.79 -2.90 5.37
C VAL A 63 -5.32 -2.90 5.34
N VAL A 64 -5.91 -2.61 4.18
CA VAL A 64 -7.37 -2.63 4.01
C VAL A 64 -7.88 -3.94 3.42
N THR A 65 -7.03 -4.63 2.65
CA THR A 65 -7.34 -5.94 2.06
C THR A 65 -6.06 -6.67 1.71
N THR A 66 -6.05 -8.00 1.87
CA THR A 66 -5.00 -8.90 1.40
C THR A 66 -5.55 -9.81 0.29
N GLU A 67 -4.70 -10.26 -0.63
CA GLU A 67 -5.10 -11.18 -1.71
C GLU A 67 -5.76 -12.46 -1.16
N LYS A 68 -5.25 -13.00 -0.04
CA LYS A 68 -5.81 -14.23 0.58
C LYS A 68 -7.24 -14.04 1.05
N GLU A 69 -7.53 -12.92 1.69
CA GLU A 69 -8.89 -12.62 2.18
C GLU A 69 -9.82 -12.23 1.03
N ASN A 70 -9.30 -11.55 0.00
CA ASN A 70 -10.05 -11.22 -1.21
C ASN A 70 -10.46 -12.48 -2.00
N ALA A 71 -9.58 -13.48 -2.08
CA ALA A 71 -9.83 -14.73 -2.79
C ALA A 71 -10.85 -15.64 -2.08
N LYS A 72 -10.91 -15.63 -0.74
CA LYS A 72 -11.89 -16.42 0.03
C LYS A 72 -13.33 -15.90 -0.09
N ASN A 73 -13.50 -14.64 -0.48
CA ASN A 73 -14.79 -13.97 -0.49
C ASN A 73 -15.40 -13.87 -1.90
N ARG A 74 -14.83 -14.61 -2.87
CA ARG A 74 -15.21 -14.60 -4.28
C ARG A 74 -15.78 -15.96 -4.72
#